data_AF-A0A353BAK7-F1
#
_entry.id   AF-A0A353BAK7-F1
#
_cell.length_a   1.000
_cell.length_b   1.000
_cell.length_c   1.000
_cell.angle_alpha   90.00
_cell.angle_beta   90.00
_cell.angle_gamma   90.00
#
_symmetry.space_group_name_H-M   'P 1'
#
loop_
_entity.id
_entity.type
_entity.pdbx_description
1 polymer ?
#
loop_
_entity_poly.entity_id
_entity_poly.type
_entity_poly.pdbx_seq_one_letter_code
_entity_poly.pdbx_strand_id
1 'polypeptide(L)'
;MGDLRAILSHPAALATVAVLAVSIIAVVGYYIAQRLRPATGTGDTNVEDLAANFAEMQREGDITDAELRRIQTVLGESKRPSVEE
;
A
#
# COMPACT_ATOMS: atom_id res chain seq x y z
N MET A 1 35.78 -26.83 23.93
CA MET A 1 35.16 -25.53 23.57
C MET A 1 35.78 -25.13 22.26
N GLY A 2 35.03 -25.28 21.15
CA GLY A 2 35.56 -24.99 19.81
C GLY A 2 35.80 -23.49 19.64
N ASP A 3 36.92 -23.13 19.03
CA ASP A 3 37.32 -21.74 18.79
C ASP A 3 36.33 -21.07 17.83
N LEU A 4 35.28 -20.48 18.40
CA LEU A 4 34.31 -19.65 17.70
C LEU A 4 35.01 -18.56 16.85
N ARG A 5 36.17 -18.09 17.33
CA ARG A 5 37.05 -17.15 16.63
C ARG A 5 37.63 -17.72 15.34
N ALA A 6 38.02 -18.99 15.31
CA ALA A 6 38.54 -19.65 14.11
C ALA A 6 37.44 -19.83 13.05
N ILE A 7 36.21 -20.14 13.48
CA ILE A 7 35.03 -20.24 12.60
C ILE A 7 34.68 -18.86 12.03
N LEU A 8 34.65 -17.82 12.87
CA LEU A 8 34.35 -16.43 12.46
C LEU A 8 35.43 -15.79 11.58
N SER A 9 36.63 -16.37 11.52
CA SER A 9 37.71 -15.93 10.65
C SER A 9 37.64 -16.57 9.26
N HIS A 10 36.75 -17.55 9.06
CA HIS A 10 36.54 -18.19 7.78
C HIS A 10 35.68 -17.30 6.88
N PRO A 11 36.10 -16.99 5.64
CA PRO A 11 35.39 -16.06 4.75
C PRO A 11 33.94 -16.50 4.47
N ALA A 12 33.72 -17.82 4.35
CA ALA A 12 32.38 -18.39 4.20
C ALA A 12 31.46 -18.10 5.41
N ALA A 13 31.97 -18.22 6.64
CA ALA A 13 31.17 -17.96 7.84
C ALA A 13 30.82 -16.47 7.96
N LEU A 14 31.76 -15.57 7.64
CA LEU A 14 31.50 -14.14 7.57
C LEU A 14 30.41 -13.80 6.55
N ALA A 15 30.46 -14.41 5.36
CA ALA A 15 29.45 -14.22 4.33
C ALA A 15 28.06 -14.70 4.81
N THR A 16 27.98 -15.86 5.46
CA THR A 16 26.72 -16.38 6.02
C THR A 16 26.15 -15.44 7.08
N VAL A 17 26.98 -14.96 8.01
CA VAL A 17 26.54 -14.01 9.05
C VAL A 17 26.09 -12.69 8.44
N ALA A 18 26.81 -12.18 7.44
CA ALA A 18 26.45 -10.94 6.75
C ALA A 18 25.11 -11.06 6.01
N VAL A 19 24.90 -12.14 5.26
CA VAL A 19 23.62 -12.40 4.58
C VAL A 19 22.48 -12.49 5.59
N LEU A 20 22.68 -13.22 6.69
CA LEU A 20 21.68 -13.40 7.73
C LEU A 20 21.32 -12.07 8.41
N ALA A 21 22.31 -11.22 8.68
CA ALA A 21 22.09 -9.88 9.21
C ALA A 21 21.28 -9.01 8.23
N VAL A 22 21.64 -9.01 6.94
CA VAL A 22 20.90 -8.27 5.90
C VAL A 22 19.46 -8.78 5.78
N SER A 23 19.24 -10.09 5.82
CA SER A 23 17.89 -10.69 5.78
C SER A 23 17.03 -10.23 6.96
N ILE A 24 17.60 -10.19 8.18
CA ILE A 24 16.88 -9.69 9.35
C ILE A 24 16.48 -8.23 9.17
N ILE A 25 17.42 -7.38 8.72
CA ILE A 25 17.15 -5.96 8.48
C ILE A 25 16.06 -5.79 7.42
N ALA A 26 16.10 -6.57 6.34
CA ALA A 26 15.09 -6.53 5.28
C ALA A 26 13.69 -6.91 5.78
N VAL A 27 13.60 -7.97 6.59
CA VAL A 27 12.32 -8.41 7.19
C VAL A 27 11.77 -7.33 8.13
N VAL A 28 12.62 -6.76 8.99
CA VAL A 28 12.21 -5.68 9.90
C VAL A 28 11.75 -4.46 9.10
N GLY A 29 12.51 -4.06 8.08
CA GLY A 29 12.14 -2.96 7.19
C GLY A 29 10.81 -3.20 6.48
N TYR A 30 10.55 -4.43 6.03
CA TYR A 30 9.28 -4.80 5.42
C TYR A 30 8.10 -4.70 6.40
N TYR A 31 8.25 -5.18 7.63
CA TYR A 31 7.20 -5.05 8.66
C TYR A 31 6.95 -3.59 9.05
N ILE A 32 8.01 -2.79 9.19
CA ILE A 32 7.90 -1.36 9.43
C ILE A 32 7.17 -0.68 8.27
N ALA A 33 7.54 -0.98 7.02
CA ALA A 33 6.90 -0.44 5.83
C ALA A 33 5.41 -0.83 5.77
N GLN A 34 5.05 -2.09 6.07
CA GLN A 34 3.64 -2.49 6.17
C GLN A 34 2.90 -1.76 7.28
N ARG A 35 3.53 -1.59 8.46
CA ARG A 35 2.91 -0.89 9.59
C ARG A 35 2.72 0.59 9.33
N LEU A 36 3.69 1.21 8.65
CA LEU A 36 3.69 2.60 8.18
C LEU A 36 3.06 2.77 6.80
N ARG A 37 2.39 1.74 6.28
CA ARG A 37 1.45 1.85 5.16
C ARG A 37 0.02 1.91 5.72
N PRO A 38 -0.35 2.86 6.60
CA PRO A 38 -1.75 3.09 6.84
C PRO A 38 -2.34 3.70 5.54
N ALA A 39 -3.51 3.21 5.16
CA ALA A 39 -4.47 3.87 4.28
C ALA A 39 -4.21 3.98 2.76
N THR A 40 -3.08 3.56 2.17
CA THR A 40 -2.96 3.53 0.68
C THR A 40 -3.51 2.25 0.04
N GLY A 41 -4.05 1.33 0.83
CA GLY A 41 -4.47 0.01 0.35
C GLY A 41 -5.68 -0.59 1.05
N THR A 42 -6.40 0.18 1.87
CA THR A 42 -7.77 -0.21 2.22
C THR A 42 -8.61 0.21 1.03
N GLY A 43 -9.10 -0.75 0.27
CA GLY A 43 -10.01 -0.54 -0.86
C GLY A 43 -11.40 0.00 -0.46
N ASP A 44 -11.47 0.81 0.59
CA ASP A 44 -12.59 1.69 0.88
C ASP A 44 -12.19 3.10 0.42
N THR A 45 -12.04 3.28 -0.89
CA THR A 45 -12.36 4.59 -1.44
C THR A 45 -13.87 4.73 -1.27
N ASN A 46 -14.27 5.32 -0.15
CA ASN A 46 -15.67 5.50 0.16
C ASN A 46 -16.33 6.27 -1.00
N VAL A 47 -17.42 5.76 -1.55
CA VAL A 47 -18.14 6.38 -2.68
C VAL A 47 -18.57 7.81 -2.30
N GLU A 48 -18.90 8.04 -1.03
CA GLU A 48 -19.20 9.37 -0.53
C GLU A 48 -17.99 10.32 -0.54
N ASP A 49 -16.79 9.84 -0.17
CA ASP A 49 -15.56 10.65 -0.19
C ASP A 49 -15.14 10.99 -1.62
N LEU A 50 -15.32 10.04 -2.54
CA LEU A 50 -15.01 10.23 -3.95
C LEU A 50 -15.98 11.23 -4.61
N ALA A 51 -17.27 11.14 -4.27
CA ALA A 51 -18.27 12.11 -4.72
C ALA A 51 -18.00 13.53 -4.20
N ALA A 52 -17.54 13.65 -2.95
CA ALA A 52 -17.12 14.94 -2.38
C ALA A 52 -15.90 15.51 -3.11
N ASN A 53 -14.91 14.68 -3.42
CA ASN A 53 -13.73 15.10 -4.17
C ASN A 53 -14.07 15.60 -5.59
N PHE A 54 -14.94 14.89 -6.32
CA PHE A 54 -15.39 15.35 -7.63
C PHE A 54 -16.21 16.66 -7.56
N ALA A 55 -16.99 16.86 -6.50
CA ALA A 55 -17.68 18.14 -6.30
C ALA A 55 -16.70 19.29 -6.01
N GLU A 56 -15.57 19.01 -5.36
CA GLU A 56 -14.49 19.99 -5.14
C GLU A 56 -13.76 20.32 -6.46
N MET A 57 -13.40 19.32 -7.26
CA MET A 57 -12.81 19.52 -8.59
C MET A 57 -13.70 20.36 -9.51
N GLN A 58 -15.02 20.19 -9.43
CA GLN A 58 -15.97 21.03 -10.17
C GLN A 58 -15.93 22.48 -9.71
N ARG A 59 -15.80 22.73 -8.40
CA ARG A 59 -15.69 24.10 -7.84
C ARG A 59 -14.38 24.77 -8.23
N GLU A 60 -13.30 24.01 -8.33
CA GLU A 60 -11.99 24.50 -8.79
C GLU A 60 -11.94 24.74 -10.31
N GLY A 61 -12.90 24.18 -11.05
CA GLY A 61 -13.01 24.30 -12.51
C GLY A 61 -12.24 23.23 -13.28
N ASP A 62 -11.73 22.21 -12.59
CA ASP A 62 -11.00 21.09 -13.19
C ASP A 62 -11.90 20.15 -13.99
N ILE A 63 -13.20 20.10 -13.65
CA ILE A 63 -14.22 19.36 -14.39
C ILE A 63 -15.49 20.19 -14.58
N THR A 64 -16.18 19.95 -15.69
CA THR A 64 -17.46 20.59 -16.00
C THR A 64 -18.64 19.92 -15.30
N ASP A 65 -19.77 20.63 -15.19
CA ASP A 65 -21.03 20.08 -14.67
C ASP A 65 -21.48 18.80 -15.40
N ALA A 66 -21.23 18.73 -16.71
CA ALA A 66 -21.58 17.58 -17.53
C ALA A 66 -20.72 16.36 -17.17
N GLU A 67 -19.44 16.58 -16.88
CA GLU A 67 -18.50 15.53 -16.44
C GLU A 67 -18.83 15.06 -15.02
N LEU A 68 -19.11 15.99 -14.10
CA LEU A 68 -19.53 15.65 -12.73
C LEU A 68 -20.80 14.79 -12.73
N ARG A 69 -21.80 15.14 -13.56
CA ARG A 69 -23.04 14.36 -13.66
C ARG A 69 -22.80 12.96 -14.21
N ARG A 70 -21.92 12.81 -15.22
CA ARG A 70 -21.54 11.51 -15.75
C ARG A 70 -20.87 10.65 -14.68
N ILE A 71 -19.96 11.23 -13.91
CA ILE A 71 -19.24 10.54 -12.83
C ILE A 71 -20.21 10.09 -11.72
N GLN A 72 -21.16 10.94 -11.32
CA GLN A 72 -22.19 10.59 -10.33
C GLN A 72 -23.09 9.44 -10.78
N THR A 73 -23.45 9.38 -12.07
CA THR A 73 -24.23 8.25 -12.62
C THR A 73 -23.48 6.93 -12.46
N VAL A 74 -22.18 6.91 -12.80
CA VAL A 74 -21.33 5.70 -12.67
C VAL A 74 -21.11 5.33 -11.21
N LEU A 75 -20.89 6.30 -10.31
CA LEU A 75 -20.76 6.06 -8.87
C LEU A 75 -22.05 5.49 -8.25
N GLY A 76 -23.21 5.98 -8.70
CA GLY A 76 -24.52 5.47 -8.26
C GLY A 76 -24.79 4.03 -8.74
N GLU A 77 -24.28 3.66 -9.91
CA GLU A 77 -24.37 2.30 -10.45
C GLU A 77 -23.49 1.32 -9.66
N SER A 78 -22.27 1.73 -9.29
CA SER A 78 -21.34 0.95 -8.45
C SER A 78 -21.85 0.71 -7.01
N LYS A 79 -22.84 1.48 -6.54
CA LYS A 79 -23.47 1.33 -5.22
C LYS A 79 -24.60 0.31 -5.19
N ARG A 80 -25.12 -0.13 -6.35
CA ARG A 80 -26.09 -1.23 -6.39
C ARG A 80 -25.32 -2.54 -6.24
N PRO A 81 -25.59 -3.36 -5.20
CA PRO A 81 -25.03 -4.71 -5.18
C PRO A 81 -25.48 -5.41 -6.46
N SER A 82 -24.54 -6.00 -7.19
CA SER A 82 -24.82 -6.95 -8.25
C SER A 82 -25.60 -8.11 -7.64
N VAL A 83 -26.93 -7.99 -7.61
CA VAL A 83 -27.83 -9.10 -7.36
C VAL A 83 -27.80 -9.92 -8.64
N GLU A 84 -26.88 -10.88 -8.68
CA GLU A 84 -26.90 -11.96 -9.68
C GLU A 84 -28.04 -12.93 -9.30
N GLU A 85 -28.93 -13.18 -10.25
CA GLU A 85 -29.99 -14.22 -10.23
C GLU A 85 -29.41 -15.62 -10.45
#